data_AF-A0A2A5BW74-F1
#
_entry.id   AF-A0A2A5BW74-F1
#
_cell.length_a   1.000
_cell.length_b   1.000
_cell.length_c   1.000
_cell.angle_alpha   90.00
_cell.angle_beta   90.00
_cell.angle_gamma   90.00
#
_symmetry.space_group_name_H-M   'P 1'
#
loop_
_entity.id
_entity.type
_entity.pdbx_description
1 polymer ?
#
loop_
_entity_poly.entity_id
_entity_poly.type
_entity_poly.pdbx_seq_one_letter_code
_entity_poly.pdbx_strand_id
1 'polypeptide(L)'
;MALNYGKVAENRAKSWEDIIKGAQNDSEWNKLNKVNRFFNQAIQYQDDLPLWGKRDYWASPVETIARGKGDCEDYAIAKFFSLTALGVPESKLRLMYVRQLTVNQPHMVLIYFETPKSIPLVLDNYNLDILPANKRPDLKPIYSFNGGGLWMAKAKGLGRKVTNSRGVSAWDNLLQRIEQGSLPGVSFASANTRQYQPLH
;
A
#
# COMPACT_ATOMS: atom_id res chain seq x y z
N MET A 1 8.54 -18.46 -13.11
CA MET A 1 8.32 -17.08 -13.58
C MET A 1 8.32 -16.97 -15.10
N ALA A 2 9.39 -17.38 -15.80
CA ALA A 2 9.45 -17.35 -17.27
C ALA A 2 8.33 -18.16 -17.95
N LEU A 3 8.03 -19.37 -17.46
CA LEU A 3 7.02 -20.26 -18.05
C LEU A 3 5.57 -19.74 -17.94
N ASN A 4 5.28 -18.86 -16.97
CA ASN A 4 3.91 -18.40 -16.69
C ASN A 4 3.68 -16.92 -17.03
N TYR A 5 4.74 -16.10 -17.11
CA TYR A 5 4.64 -14.64 -17.27
C TYR A 5 5.63 -14.07 -18.31
N GLY A 6 6.44 -14.92 -18.95
CA GLY A 6 7.38 -14.51 -20.00
C GLY A 6 8.72 -13.94 -19.49
N LYS A 7 9.60 -13.60 -20.44
CA LYS A 7 11.00 -13.21 -20.17
C LYS A 7 11.13 -11.88 -19.44
N VAL A 8 10.22 -10.93 -19.69
CA VAL A 8 10.21 -9.62 -19.03
C VAL A 8 9.97 -9.77 -17.52
N ALA A 9 9.03 -10.63 -17.13
CA ALA A 9 8.74 -10.90 -15.73
C ALA A 9 9.91 -11.60 -15.02
N GLU A 10 10.59 -12.51 -15.70
CA GLU A 10 11.82 -13.15 -15.19
C GLU A 10 12.92 -12.12 -14.96
N ASN A 11 13.15 -11.20 -15.92
CA ASN A 11 14.15 -10.15 -15.77
C ASN A 11 13.85 -9.22 -14.59
N ARG A 12 12.59 -8.81 -14.41
CA ARG A 12 12.18 -8.00 -13.23
C ARG A 12 12.44 -8.75 -11.92
N ALA A 13 12.08 -10.03 -11.86
CA ALA A 13 12.31 -10.85 -10.67
C ALA A 13 13.80 -10.98 -10.34
N LYS A 14 14.64 -11.17 -11.37
CA LYS A 14 16.10 -11.19 -11.20
C LYS A 14 16.63 -9.84 -10.70
N SER A 15 16.21 -8.72 -11.30
CA SER A 15 16.61 -7.39 -10.83
C SER A 15 16.19 -7.11 -9.39
N TRP A 16 15.00 -7.58 -8.99
CA TRP A 16 14.58 -7.49 -7.59
C TRP A 16 15.48 -8.32 -6.68
N GLU A 17 15.78 -9.57 -7.04
CA GLU A 17 16.68 -10.43 -6.29
C GLU A 17 18.08 -9.82 -6.15
N ASP A 18 18.60 -9.21 -7.21
CA ASP A 18 19.89 -8.52 -7.21
C ASP A 18 19.90 -7.33 -6.24
N ILE A 19 18.80 -6.58 -6.13
CA ILE A 19 18.64 -5.52 -5.11
C ILE A 19 18.66 -6.11 -3.70
N ILE A 20 17.90 -7.17 -3.46
CA ILE A 20 17.81 -7.80 -2.14
C ILE A 20 19.17 -8.35 -1.70
N LYS A 21 19.93 -8.96 -2.61
CA LYS A 21 21.28 -9.47 -2.32
C LYS A 21 22.31 -8.35 -2.18
N GLY A 22 22.28 -7.35 -3.06
CA GLY A 22 23.28 -6.30 -3.17
C GLY A 22 23.15 -5.17 -2.16
N ALA A 23 22.02 -5.05 -1.45
CA ALA A 23 21.77 -3.96 -0.50
C ALA A 23 21.71 -4.39 0.97
N GLN A 24 22.06 -5.65 1.31
CA GLN A 24 21.96 -6.15 2.70
C GLN A 24 22.74 -5.30 3.71
N ASN A 25 23.94 -4.86 3.34
CA ASN A 25 24.84 -4.09 4.21
C ASN A 25 24.71 -2.57 4.04
N ASP A 26 23.74 -2.10 3.24
CA ASP A 26 23.50 -0.67 3.06
C ASP A 26 22.91 -0.03 4.31
N SER A 27 23.06 1.30 4.41
CA SER A 27 22.28 2.10 5.35
C SER A 27 20.78 1.97 5.08
N GLU A 28 19.94 2.15 6.11
CA GLU A 28 18.49 2.12 5.95
C GLU A 28 18.02 3.13 4.89
N TRP A 29 18.61 4.33 4.86
CA TRP A 29 18.32 5.33 3.83
C TRP A 29 18.56 4.82 2.39
N ASN A 30 19.69 4.15 2.15
CA ASN A 30 20.00 3.60 0.84
C ASN A 30 19.06 2.44 0.48
N LYS A 31 18.70 1.58 1.45
CA LYS A 31 17.70 0.52 1.27
C LYS A 31 16.35 1.10 0.86
N LEU A 32 15.87 2.12 1.56
CA LEU A 32 14.61 2.83 1.25
C LEU A 32 14.62 3.37 -0.17
N ASN A 33 15.68 4.06 -0.58
CA ASN A 33 15.79 4.64 -1.92
C ASN A 33 15.85 3.58 -3.03
N LYS A 34 16.66 2.53 -2.85
CA LYS A 34 16.78 1.43 -3.83
C LYS A 34 15.44 0.73 -4.03
N VAL A 35 14.76 0.37 -2.94
CA VAL A 35 13.46 -0.30 -2.98
C VAL A 35 12.39 0.62 -3.58
N ASN A 36 12.30 1.87 -3.13
CA ASN A 36 11.30 2.81 -3.63
C ASN A 36 11.43 3.04 -5.14
N ARG A 37 12.67 3.31 -5.59
CA ARG A 37 12.99 3.52 -7.01
C ARG A 37 12.67 2.28 -7.84
N PHE A 38 13.06 1.10 -7.38
CA PHE A 38 12.84 -0.14 -8.12
C PHE A 38 11.36 -0.37 -8.41
N PHE A 39 10.49 -0.36 -7.39
CA PHE A 39 9.06 -0.62 -7.61
C PHE A 39 8.40 0.48 -8.43
N ASN A 40 8.79 1.74 -8.22
CA ASN A 40 8.27 2.87 -8.99
C ASN A 40 8.66 2.82 -10.49
N GLN A 41 9.73 2.09 -10.85
CA GLN A 41 10.14 1.90 -12.24
C GLN A 41 9.66 0.57 -12.83
N ALA A 42 9.63 -0.49 -12.03
CA ALA A 42 9.37 -1.85 -12.49
C ALA A 42 7.86 -2.15 -12.64
N ILE A 43 7.02 -1.40 -11.94
CA ILE A 43 5.58 -1.60 -11.88
C ILE A 43 4.89 -0.43 -12.58
N GLN A 44 3.90 -0.74 -13.42
CA GLN A 44 2.98 0.23 -14.00
C GLN A 44 1.68 0.26 -13.19
N TYR A 45 1.23 1.46 -12.80
CA TYR A 45 -0.03 1.62 -12.08
C TYR A 45 -1.21 1.10 -12.91
N GLN A 46 -2.03 0.25 -12.31
CA GLN A 46 -3.29 -0.23 -12.89
C GLN A 46 -4.22 -0.75 -11.78
N ASP A 47 -5.46 -0.29 -11.79
CA ASP A 47 -6.50 -0.73 -10.85
C ASP A 47 -6.75 -2.25 -10.91
N ASP A 48 -7.24 -2.80 -9.79
CA ASP A 48 -7.45 -4.23 -9.64
C ASP A 48 -8.47 -4.85 -10.58
N LEU A 49 -9.61 -4.18 -10.80
CA LEU A 49 -10.69 -4.75 -11.60
C LEU A 49 -10.23 -5.12 -13.03
N PRO A 50 -9.55 -4.24 -13.79
CA PRO A 50 -9.00 -4.62 -15.10
C PRO A 50 -7.78 -5.55 -15.01
N LEU A 51 -7.07 -5.62 -13.88
CA LEU A 51 -5.85 -6.44 -13.73
C LEU A 51 -6.15 -7.90 -13.32
N TRP A 52 -7.05 -8.08 -12.37
CA TRP A 52 -7.35 -9.33 -11.68
C TRP A 52 -8.80 -9.81 -11.88
N GLY A 53 -9.69 -8.99 -12.45
CA GLY A 53 -11.12 -9.29 -12.59
C GLY A 53 -11.88 -9.24 -11.26
N LYS A 54 -11.25 -8.72 -10.20
CA LYS A 54 -11.80 -8.57 -8.86
C LYS A 54 -11.45 -7.16 -8.36
N ARG A 55 -12.33 -6.53 -7.58
CA ARG A 55 -11.97 -5.31 -6.83
C ARG A 55 -11.18 -5.69 -5.57
N ASP A 56 -10.29 -4.80 -5.16
CA ASP A 56 -9.54 -4.90 -3.89
C ASP A 56 -8.75 -6.22 -3.76
N TYR A 57 -8.02 -6.58 -4.83
CA TYR A 57 -7.10 -7.71 -4.88
C TYR A 57 -5.70 -7.31 -4.45
N TRP A 58 -5.32 -7.71 -3.24
CA TRP A 58 -4.02 -7.36 -2.70
C TRP A 58 -2.95 -8.38 -3.14
N ALA A 59 -2.13 -8.00 -4.12
CA ALA A 59 -1.11 -8.86 -4.68
C ALA A 59 0.07 -9.03 -3.72
N SER A 60 0.66 -10.23 -3.73
CA SER A 60 1.95 -10.47 -3.08
C SER A 60 3.08 -9.80 -3.87
N PRO A 61 4.25 -9.53 -3.25
CA PRO A 61 5.39 -8.95 -3.96
C PRO A 61 5.78 -9.73 -5.23
N VAL A 62 5.68 -11.06 -5.18
CA VAL A 62 5.97 -11.94 -6.31
C VAL A 62 4.95 -11.75 -7.44
N GLU A 63 3.65 -11.64 -7.12
CA GLU A 63 2.59 -11.40 -8.09
C GLU A 63 2.73 -10.02 -8.74
N THR A 64 2.96 -8.97 -7.95
CA THR A 64 3.20 -7.60 -8.44
C THR A 64 4.38 -7.57 -9.42
N ILE A 65 5.50 -8.21 -9.07
CA ILE A 65 6.68 -8.31 -9.94
C ILE A 65 6.41 -9.13 -11.19
N ALA A 66 5.68 -10.25 -11.06
CA ALA A 66 5.32 -11.11 -12.18
C ALA A 66 4.54 -10.32 -13.24
N ARG A 67 3.48 -9.64 -12.79
CA ARG A 67 2.61 -8.84 -13.67
C ARG A 67 3.31 -7.57 -14.14
N GLY A 68 4.18 -6.98 -13.34
CA GLY A 68 4.73 -5.65 -13.58
C GLY A 68 3.66 -4.57 -13.50
N LYS A 69 2.56 -4.85 -12.80
CA LYS A 69 1.39 -4.00 -12.67
C LYS A 69 0.78 -4.19 -11.29
N GLY A 70 0.15 -3.14 -10.78
CA GLY A 70 -0.55 -3.11 -9.50
C GLY A 70 -1.04 -1.69 -9.19
N ASP A 71 -1.87 -1.54 -8.18
CA ASP A 71 -2.35 -0.25 -7.69
C ASP A 71 -1.60 0.19 -6.42
N CYS A 72 -2.12 1.16 -5.67
CA CYS A 72 -1.35 1.81 -4.61
C CYS A 72 -0.92 0.87 -3.47
N GLU A 73 -1.77 -0.07 -3.07
CA GLU A 73 -1.48 -1.05 -2.03
C GLU A 73 -0.38 -2.01 -2.45
N ASP A 74 -0.39 -2.46 -3.71
CA ASP A 74 0.56 -3.43 -4.24
C ASP A 74 1.99 -2.88 -4.15
N TYR A 75 2.17 -1.60 -4.48
CA TYR A 75 3.47 -0.92 -4.31
C TYR A 75 3.87 -0.85 -2.84
N ALA A 76 2.96 -0.44 -1.95
CA ALA A 76 3.26 -0.27 -0.53
C ALA A 76 3.63 -1.62 0.12
N ILE A 77 2.89 -2.68 -0.20
CA ILE A 77 3.13 -4.05 0.27
C ILE A 77 4.46 -4.59 -0.26
N ALA A 78 4.74 -4.43 -1.56
CA ALA A 78 5.97 -4.94 -2.15
C ALA A 78 7.21 -4.24 -1.59
N LYS A 79 7.14 -2.92 -1.37
CA LYS A 79 8.18 -2.14 -0.69
C LYS A 79 8.37 -2.60 0.76
N PHE A 80 7.28 -2.80 1.51
CA PHE A 80 7.33 -3.22 2.91
C PHE A 80 8.09 -4.54 3.09
N PHE A 81 7.72 -5.57 2.32
CA PHE A 81 8.35 -6.89 2.43
C PHE A 81 9.79 -6.87 1.93
N SER A 82 10.09 -6.09 0.90
CA SER A 82 11.46 -5.95 0.41
C SER A 82 12.38 -5.30 1.44
N LEU A 83 11.91 -4.27 2.15
CA LEU A 83 12.69 -3.61 3.21
C LEU A 83 12.86 -4.50 4.44
N THR A 84 11.83 -5.25 4.79
CA THR A 84 11.92 -6.25 5.86
C THR A 84 12.94 -7.35 5.51
N ALA A 85 12.96 -7.82 4.26
CA ALA A 85 13.95 -8.79 3.78
C ALA A 85 15.39 -8.23 3.71
N LEU A 86 15.53 -6.90 3.64
CA LEU A 86 16.80 -6.19 3.77
C LEU A 86 17.17 -5.88 5.23
N GLY A 87 16.43 -6.41 6.20
CA GLY A 87 16.70 -6.25 7.62
C GLY A 87 16.29 -4.89 8.22
N VAL A 88 15.50 -4.08 7.51
CA VAL A 88 14.87 -2.90 8.14
C VAL A 88 13.89 -3.39 9.20
N PRO A 89 13.99 -2.95 10.47
CA PRO A 89 13.09 -3.40 11.51
C PRO A 89 11.63 -3.11 11.17
N GLU A 90 10.77 -4.12 11.25
CA GLU A 90 9.33 -3.97 10.97
C GLU A 90 8.68 -2.88 11.85
N SER A 91 9.18 -2.68 13.08
CA SER A 91 8.71 -1.63 13.99
C SER A 91 8.88 -0.21 13.46
N LYS A 92 9.77 -0.01 12.48
CA LYS A 92 9.99 1.26 11.77
C LYS A 92 9.07 1.43 10.56
N LEU A 93 8.37 0.38 10.12
CA LEU A 93 7.59 0.36 8.89
C LEU A 93 6.08 0.30 9.19
N ARG A 94 5.31 1.15 8.51
CA ARG A 94 3.85 1.19 8.64
C ARG A 94 3.23 1.33 7.26
N LEU A 95 2.29 0.44 6.94
CA LEU A 95 1.39 0.66 5.82
C LEU A 95 0.34 1.69 6.26
N MET A 96 0.07 2.69 5.42
CA MET A 96 -0.83 3.79 5.78
C MET A 96 -1.85 4.06 4.67
N TYR A 97 -3.11 3.98 5.06
CA TYR A 97 -4.23 4.42 4.24
C TYR A 97 -4.46 5.91 4.46
N VAL A 98 -4.52 6.65 3.36
CA VAL A 98 -4.59 8.11 3.33
C VAL A 98 -5.65 8.56 2.34
N ARG A 99 -6.08 9.83 2.46
CA ARG A 99 -6.78 10.53 1.37
C ARG A 99 -5.76 11.36 0.61
N GLN A 100 -5.63 11.13 -0.69
CA GLN A 100 -4.94 12.03 -1.59
C GLN A 100 -5.86 13.23 -1.87
N LEU A 101 -5.54 14.39 -1.31
CA LEU A 101 -6.38 15.57 -1.34
C LEU A 101 -6.46 16.24 -2.72
N THR A 102 -5.41 16.09 -3.54
CA THR A 102 -5.34 16.71 -4.88
C THR A 102 -6.40 16.18 -5.85
N VAL A 103 -6.71 14.89 -5.77
CA VAL A 103 -7.75 14.22 -6.57
C VAL A 103 -8.94 13.78 -5.73
N ASN A 104 -8.86 13.99 -4.41
CA ASN A 104 -9.86 13.58 -3.43
C ASN A 104 -10.20 12.09 -3.56
N GLN A 105 -9.19 11.21 -3.47
CA GLN A 105 -9.37 9.75 -3.58
C GLN A 105 -8.62 8.99 -2.48
N PRO A 106 -9.08 7.79 -2.11
CA PRO A 106 -8.29 6.83 -1.33
C PRO A 106 -6.91 6.61 -1.94
N HIS A 107 -5.91 6.44 -1.09
CA HIS A 107 -4.56 6.08 -1.51
C HIS A 107 -3.83 5.31 -0.42
N MET A 108 -2.77 4.60 -0.79
CA MET A 108 -1.97 3.81 0.14
C MET A 108 -0.48 4.08 -0.05
N VAL A 109 0.22 4.30 1.07
CA VAL A 109 1.65 4.58 1.10
C VAL A 109 2.35 3.71 2.15
N LEU A 110 3.66 3.56 1.99
CA LEU A 110 4.52 3.00 3.03
C LEU A 110 5.18 4.14 3.81
N ILE A 111 5.09 4.07 5.13
CA ILE A 111 5.67 5.03 6.05
C ILE A 111 6.87 4.39 6.75
N TYR A 112 7.95 5.17 6.88
CA TYR A 112 9.15 4.80 7.61
C TYR A 112 9.43 5.78 8.75
N PHE A 113 9.72 5.26 9.94
CA PHE A 113 10.15 6.03 11.11
C PHE A 113 11.62 5.72 11.40
N GLU A 114 12.49 6.72 11.34
CA GLU A 114 13.89 6.56 11.75
C GLU A 114 13.98 6.29 13.26
N THR A 115 13.19 7.05 14.01
CA THR A 115 12.92 6.82 15.44
C THR A 115 11.42 6.98 15.72
N PRO A 116 10.89 6.43 16.82
CA PRO A 116 9.47 6.55 17.16
C PRO A 116 8.94 7.99 17.30
N LYS A 117 9.82 8.98 17.49
CA LYS A 117 9.47 10.41 17.63
C LYS A 117 9.79 11.25 16.40
N SER A 118 10.44 10.66 15.39
CA SER A 118 10.80 11.37 14.16
C SER A 118 9.57 11.71 13.32
N ILE A 119 9.66 12.80 12.53
CA ILE A 119 8.73 13.01 11.43
C ILE A 119 8.98 11.87 10.44
N PRO A 120 7.96 11.05 10.13
CA PRO A 120 8.19 9.90 9.28
C PRO A 120 8.43 10.30 7.82
N LEU A 121 9.10 9.41 7.10
CA LEU A 121 9.28 9.47 5.67
C LEU A 121 8.14 8.71 4.96
N VAL A 122 7.75 9.21 3.79
CA VAL A 122 6.70 8.63 2.95
C VAL A 122 7.32 8.04 1.69
N LEU A 123 7.08 6.75 1.46
CA LEU A 123 7.42 6.03 0.23
C LEU A 123 6.12 5.80 -0.53
N ASP A 124 6.02 6.43 -1.70
CA ASP A 124 4.80 6.55 -2.48
C ASP A 124 5.05 6.12 -3.93
N ASN A 125 4.00 5.80 -4.68
CA ASN A 125 4.06 5.41 -6.10
C ASN A 125 3.68 6.54 -7.07
N TYR A 126 3.03 7.62 -6.61
CA TYR A 126 2.80 8.79 -7.49
C TYR A 126 3.78 9.94 -7.24
N ASN A 127 4.20 10.16 -5.99
CA ASN A 127 5.35 11.01 -5.70
C ASN A 127 6.57 10.10 -5.52
N LEU A 128 7.50 10.18 -6.46
CA LEU A 128 8.61 9.22 -6.53
C LEU A 128 9.71 9.53 -5.51
N ASP A 129 9.74 10.75 -4.98
CA ASP A 129 10.70 11.18 -3.97
C ASP A 129 10.27 10.73 -2.58
N ILE A 130 11.24 10.27 -1.79
CA ILE A 130 11.01 9.96 -0.38
C ILE A 130 11.03 11.27 0.39
N LEU A 131 9.86 11.73 0.80
CA LEU A 131 9.69 13.01 1.48
C LEU A 131 9.20 12.82 2.93
N PRO A 132 9.63 13.68 3.86
CA PRO A 132 9.01 13.77 5.18
C PRO A 132 7.50 14.04 5.09
N ALA A 133 6.70 13.47 6.00
CA ALA A 133 5.24 13.61 5.98
C ALA A 133 4.76 15.07 6.04
N ASN A 134 5.47 15.96 6.73
CA ASN A 134 5.16 17.39 6.76
C ASN A 134 5.45 18.13 5.43
N LYS A 135 6.11 17.47 4.48
CA LYS A 135 6.29 17.93 3.09
C LYS A 135 5.30 17.27 2.13
N ARG A 136 4.33 16.51 2.65
CA ARG A 136 3.25 15.85 1.90
C ARG A 136 1.87 16.35 2.35
N PRO A 137 1.57 17.66 2.25
CA PRO A 137 0.26 18.20 2.64
C PRO A 137 -0.88 17.71 1.74
N ASP A 138 -0.53 17.11 0.60
CA ASP A 138 -1.43 16.42 -0.32
C ASP A 138 -1.98 15.10 0.25
N LEU A 139 -1.41 14.57 1.33
CA LEU A 139 -1.85 13.33 1.97
C LEU A 139 -2.46 13.61 3.35
N LYS A 140 -3.72 13.21 3.53
CA LYS A 140 -4.37 13.22 4.84
C LYS A 140 -4.37 11.80 5.42
N PRO A 141 -3.67 11.53 6.54
CA PRO A 141 -3.65 10.22 7.15
C PRO A 141 -5.03 9.85 7.70
N ILE A 142 -5.44 8.60 7.50
CA ILE A 142 -6.71 8.06 8.02
C ILE A 142 -6.41 6.91 8.98
N TYR A 143 -5.63 5.91 8.56
CA TYR A 143 -5.34 4.73 9.37
C TYR A 143 -3.98 4.11 9.02
N SER A 144 -3.33 3.46 9.99
CA SER A 144 -2.05 2.77 9.77
C SER A 144 -2.00 1.39 10.44
N PHE A 145 -1.19 0.49 9.89
CA PHE A 145 -1.04 -0.88 10.37
C PHE A 145 0.37 -1.42 10.12
N ASN A 146 0.74 -2.47 10.85
CA ASN A 146 1.95 -3.23 10.59
C ASN A 146 1.68 -4.28 9.50
N GLY A 147 2.68 -4.58 8.66
CA GLY A 147 2.50 -5.55 7.57
C GLY A 147 2.32 -6.99 8.07
N GLY A 148 2.87 -7.34 9.24
CA GLY A 148 2.63 -8.63 9.89
C GLY A 148 1.16 -8.82 10.31
N GLY A 149 0.50 -7.77 10.82
CA GLY A 149 -0.92 -7.82 11.19
C GLY A 149 -1.83 -8.02 9.99
N LEU A 150 -1.51 -7.36 8.86
CA LEU A 150 -2.20 -7.51 7.59
C LEU A 150 -2.07 -8.95 7.04
N TRP A 151 -0.85 -9.47 6.97
CA TRP A 151 -0.62 -10.82 6.42
C TRP A 151 -1.23 -11.91 7.30
N MET A 152 -1.20 -11.75 8.63
CA MET A 152 -1.91 -12.66 9.54
C MET A 152 -3.43 -12.62 9.34
N ALA A 153 -4.02 -11.46 9.06
CA ALA A 153 -5.44 -11.35 8.73
C ALA A 153 -5.78 -12.09 7.42
N LYS A 154 -4.91 -11.99 6.40
CA LYS A 154 -5.03 -12.71 5.12
C LYS A 154 -4.83 -14.22 5.26
N ALA A 155 -3.79 -14.66 5.97
CA ALA A 155 -3.49 -16.09 6.19
C ALA A 155 -4.60 -16.80 6.97
N LYS A 156 -5.23 -16.13 7.93
CA LYS A 156 -6.43 -16.66 8.61
C LYS A 156 -7.65 -16.80 7.69
N GLY A 157 -7.72 -16.05 6.59
CA GLY A 157 -8.74 -16.18 5.54
C GLY A 157 -8.44 -17.26 4.50
N LEU A 158 -7.17 -17.61 4.28
CA LEU A 158 -6.72 -18.63 3.33
C LEU A 158 -6.67 -20.06 3.93
N GLY A 159 -6.79 -20.20 5.26
CA GLY A 159 -6.45 -21.43 5.97
C GLY A 159 -7.55 -22.48 6.18
N ARG A 160 -8.84 -22.12 6.25
CA ARG A 160 -9.92 -23.10 6.46
C ARG A 160 -11.24 -22.56 5.90
N LYS A 161 -12.01 -23.42 5.22
CA LYS A 161 -13.48 -23.31 5.13
C LYS A 161 -14.01 -23.27 6.58
N VAL A 162 -14.13 -22.07 7.14
CA VAL A 162 -14.90 -21.83 8.36
C VAL A 162 -16.01 -20.88 7.96
N THR A 163 -17.22 -21.41 7.95
CA THR A 163 -18.45 -20.64 7.95
C THR A 163 -18.34 -19.57 9.04
N ASN A 164 -18.41 -18.29 8.66
CA ASN A 164 -18.19 -17.08 9.49
C ASN A 164 -16.72 -16.62 9.65
N SER A 165 -16.10 -16.16 8.57
CA SER A 165 -14.76 -15.55 8.55
C SER A 165 -14.77 -14.07 8.98
N ARG A 166 -14.41 -13.79 10.25
CA ARG A 166 -14.30 -12.44 10.85
C ARG A 166 -13.00 -11.67 10.54
N GLY A 167 -12.05 -12.25 9.80
CA GLY A 167 -10.71 -11.68 9.58
C GLY A 167 -10.56 -10.85 8.30
N VAL A 168 -10.92 -11.43 7.15
CA VAL A 168 -10.95 -10.74 5.84
C VAL A 168 -12.09 -9.73 5.78
N SER A 169 -13.26 -10.13 6.30
CA SER A 169 -14.42 -9.26 6.39
C SER A 169 -14.19 -8.02 7.25
N ALA A 170 -13.29 -8.03 8.25
CA ALA A 170 -13.10 -6.86 9.11
C ALA A 170 -12.39 -5.70 8.39
N TRP A 171 -11.45 -6.00 7.49
CA TRP A 171 -10.75 -5.02 6.65
C TRP A 171 -11.61 -4.53 5.51
N ASP A 172 -12.25 -5.45 4.76
CA ASP A 172 -13.18 -5.09 3.69
C ASP A 172 -14.35 -4.27 4.26
N ASN A 173 -14.90 -4.65 5.43
CA ASN A 173 -15.91 -3.83 6.12
C ASN A 173 -15.32 -2.51 6.65
N LEU A 174 -14.05 -2.43 7.03
CA LEU A 174 -13.44 -1.17 7.48
C LEU A 174 -13.26 -0.21 6.28
N LEU A 175 -12.71 -0.69 5.17
CA LEU A 175 -12.59 0.07 3.93
C LEU A 175 -13.96 0.50 3.41
N GLN A 176 -14.92 -0.43 3.33
CA GLN A 176 -16.29 -0.11 2.92
C GLN A 176 -16.94 0.93 3.83
N ARG A 177 -16.72 0.85 5.15
CA ARG A 177 -17.19 1.86 6.12
C ARG A 177 -16.50 3.20 5.94
N ILE A 178 -15.19 3.23 5.66
CA ILE A 178 -14.45 4.45 5.39
C ILE A 178 -14.93 5.10 4.09
N GLU A 179 -15.13 4.33 3.03
CA GLU A 179 -15.66 4.79 1.74
C GLU A 179 -17.09 5.30 1.83
N GLN A 180 -17.92 4.69 2.69
CA GLN A 180 -19.28 5.12 2.99
C GLN A 180 -19.34 6.23 4.06
N GLY A 181 -18.20 6.82 4.47
CA GLY A 181 -18.14 7.93 5.43
C GLY A 181 -18.53 7.57 6.87
N SER A 182 -18.59 6.29 7.21
CA SER A 182 -19.07 5.74 8.47
C SER A 182 -17.91 5.26 9.35
N LEU A 183 -17.19 6.17 10.03
CA LEU A 183 -16.13 5.77 10.97
C LEU A 183 -16.72 5.36 12.34
N PRO A 184 -16.26 4.25 12.96
CA PRO A 184 -16.54 4.01 14.37
C PRO A 184 -15.86 5.10 15.21
N GLY A 185 -16.66 5.96 15.84
CA GLY A 185 -16.17 6.96 16.81
C GLY A 185 -15.93 8.38 16.27
N VAL A 186 -16.28 8.69 15.02
CA VAL A 186 -16.27 10.08 14.52
C VAL A 186 -17.57 10.35 13.76
N SER A 187 -18.46 11.13 14.38
CA SER A 187 -19.62 11.70 13.71
C SER A 187 -19.16 12.88 12.84
N PHE A 188 -19.18 12.71 11.52
CA PHE A 188 -19.19 13.87 10.63
C PHE A 188 -20.61 14.38 10.58
N ALA A 189 -20.87 15.50 11.25
CA ALA A 189 -22.11 16.23 11.06
C ALA A 189 -22.29 16.51 9.55
N SER A 190 -23.36 15.97 8.98
CA SER A 190 -23.75 16.20 7.60
C SER A 190 -23.99 17.69 7.40
N ALA A 191 -23.07 18.36 6.69
CA ALA A 191 -23.28 19.73 6.26
C ALA A 191 -24.35 19.75 5.16
N ASN A 192 -25.56 20.13 5.56
CA ASN A 192 -26.67 20.69 4.79
C ASN A 192 -26.55 20.66 3.25
N THR A 193 -27.29 19.74 2.63
CA THR A 193 -27.87 19.95 1.31
C THR A 193 -28.94 21.05 1.41
N ARG A 194 -28.55 22.31 1.15
CA ARG A 194 -29.54 23.32 0.74
C ARG A 194 -29.98 23.01 -0.68
N GLN A 195 -31.23 22.55 -0.80
CA GLN A 195 -31.95 22.47 -2.06
C GLN A 195 -32.01 23.86 -2.69
N TYR A 196 -31.50 24.00 -3.91
CA TYR A 196 -31.87 25.08 -4.81
C TYR A 196 -33.14 24.63 -5.55
N GLN A 197 -34.26 25.29 -5.28
CA GLN A 197 -35.42 25.30 -6.17
C GLN A 197 -35.29 26.49 -7.14
N PRO A 198 -35.61 26.32 -8.44
CA PRO A 198 -35.68 27.43 -9.39
C PRO A 198 -36.98 28.22 -9.19
N LEU A 199 -36.89 29.55 -9.22
CA LEU A 199 -38.04 30.45 -9.23
C LEU A 199 -38.60 30.57 -10.65
N HIS A 200 -39.93 30.60 -10.73
CA HIS A 200 -40.72 31.05 -11.88
C HIS A 200 -40.59 32.57 -12.07
#